data_AF-A0A6P2BT00-F1
#
_entry.id   AF-A0A6P2BT00-F1
#
_cell.length_a   1.000
_cell.length_b   1.000
_cell.length_c   1.000
_cell.angle_alpha   90.00
_cell.angle_beta   90.00
_cell.angle_gamma   90.00
#
_symmetry.space_group_name_H-M   'P 1'
#
loop_
_entity.id
_entity.type
_entity.pdbx_description
1 polymer ?
#
loop_
_entity_poly.entity_id
_entity_poly.type
_entity_poly.pdbx_seq_one_letter_code
_entity_poly.pdbx_strand_id
1 'polypeptide(L)'
;MIAQRCTGFAAACVDPKVSNITANGLSAVQDEVTKIQQRLQTLKTDAHGGFAPQIDALSSALSTKNTNLSAARANFNGGTLAALASSAALVVTAGKNLVTTVTNNC
;
A
#
# COMPACT_ATOMS: atom_id res chain seq x y z
N MET A 1 -8.85 -4.55 20.20
CA MET A 1 -9.42 -4.00 18.95
C MET A 1 -8.38 -3.66 17.88
N ILE A 2 -7.15 -3.26 18.25
CA ILE A 2 -6.05 -2.97 17.31
C ILE A 2 -5.67 -4.18 16.44
N ALA A 3 -5.42 -5.36 17.02
CA ALA A 3 -4.98 -6.56 16.28
C ALA A 3 -5.86 -6.92 15.07
N GLN A 4 -7.19 -6.80 15.19
CA GLN A 4 -8.15 -7.11 14.13
C GLN A 4 -8.21 -6.03 13.02
N ARG A 5 -7.89 -4.78 13.36
CA ARG A 5 -7.70 -3.70 12.37
C ARG A 5 -6.39 -3.88 11.59
N CYS A 6 -5.36 -4.41 12.25
CA CYS A 6 -4.05 -4.66 11.66
C CYS A 6 -4.06 -5.85 10.68
N THR A 7 -4.79 -6.92 10.98
CA THR A 7 -4.99 -8.04 10.03
C THR A 7 -5.82 -7.64 8.81
N GLY A 8 -6.82 -6.75 8.99
CA GLY A 8 -7.53 -6.15 7.87
C GLY A 8 -6.63 -5.24 7.02
N PHE A 9 -5.75 -4.46 7.65
CA PHE A 9 -4.75 -3.65 6.95
C PHE A 9 -3.80 -4.53 6.12
N ALA A 10 -3.36 -5.63 6.71
CA ALA A 10 -2.50 -6.62 6.08
C ALA A 10 -3.04 -7.09 4.74
N ALA A 11 -4.26 -7.62 4.78
CA ALA A 11 -4.92 -8.21 3.63
C ALA A 11 -5.03 -7.22 2.47
N ALA A 12 -5.33 -5.95 2.76
CA ALA A 12 -5.42 -4.91 1.74
C ALA A 12 -4.07 -4.60 1.08
N CYS A 13 -2.95 -4.72 1.82
CA CYS A 13 -1.63 -4.37 1.31
C CYS A 13 -0.98 -5.49 0.46
N VAL A 14 -1.33 -6.75 0.72
CA VAL A 14 -0.96 -7.91 -0.12
C VAL A 14 -2.01 -8.23 -1.19
N ASP A 15 -3.05 -7.41 -1.33
CA ASP A 15 -4.10 -7.67 -2.31
C ASP A 15 -3.52 -7.77 -3.74
N PRO A 16 -3.82 -8.84 -4.49
CA PRO A 16 -3.26 -9.07 -5.81
C PRO A 16 -3.62 -7.98 -6.83
N LYS A 17 -4.64 -7.17 -6.56
CA LYS A 17 -4.99 -6.01 -7.40
C LYS A 17 -3.96 -4.91 -7.30
N VAL A 18 -3.26 -4.81 -6.17
CA VAL A 18 -2.18 -3.84 -5.95
C VAL A 18 -0.95 -4.20 -6.78
N SER A 19 -0.64 -5.49 -6.89
CA SER A 19 0.56 -6.02 -7.55
C SER A 19 0.36 -6.35 -9.03
N ASN A 20 -0.86 -6.68 -9.46
CA ASN A 20 -1.16 -7.07 -10.83
C ASN A 20 -1.93 -5.98 -11.59
N ILE A 21 -1.26 -4.83 -11.75
CA ILE A 21 -1.82 -3.60 -12.36
C ILE A 21 -2.27 -3.83 -13.81
N THR A 22 -1.54 -4.63 -14.58
CA THR A 22 -1.85 -4.99 -15.97
C THR A 22 -3.11 -5.83 -16.07
N ALA A 23 -3.38 -6.71 -15.10
CA ALA A 23 -4.56 -7.56 -15.09
C ALA A 23 -5.82 -6.86 -14.55
N ASN A 24 -5.67 -5.96 -13.56
CA ASN A 24 -6.79 -5.33 -12.87
C ASN A 24 -7.14 -3.92 -13.39
N GLY A 25 -6.23 -3.31 -14.16
CA GLY A 25 -6.39 -1.96 -14.67
C GLY A 25 -6.10 -0.89 -13.62
N LEU A 26 -5.73 0.30 -14.12
CA LEU A 26 -5.23 1.41 -13.29
C LEU A 26 -6.27 1.91 -12.27
N SER A 27 -7.56 1.90 -12.63
CA SER A 27 -8.65 2.38 -11.77
C SER A 27 -8.87 1.47 -10.56
N ALA A 28 -8.82 0.14 -10.72
CA ALA A 28 -8.97 -0.80 -9.61
C ALA A 28 -7.78 -0.70 -8.64
N VAL A 29 -6.58 -0.50 -9.17
CA VAL A 29 -5.37 -0.26 -8.37
C VAL A 29 -5.52 1.02 -7.53
N GLN A 30 -6.09 2.07 -8.10
CA GLN A 30 -6.28 3.36 -7.44
C GLN A 30 -7.30 3.28 -6.31
N ASP A 31 -8.39 2.55 -6.52
CA ASP A 31 -9.42 2.29 -5.49
C ASP A 31 -8.85 1.54 -4.29
N GLU A 32 -8.06 0.49 -4.54
CA GLU A 32 -7.37 -0.26 -3.48
C GLU A 32 -6.30 0.56 -2.77
N VAL A 33 -5.50 1.35 -3.50
CA VAL A 33 -4.52 2.28 -2.89
C VAL A 33 -5.21 3.27 -1.94
N THR A 34 -6.37 3.79 -2.34
CA THR A 34 -7.17 4.70 -1.50
C THR A 34 -7.66 3.99 -0.24
N LYS A 35 -8.16 2.75 -0.35
CA LYS A 35 -8.56 1.94 0.80
C LYS A 35 -7.38 1.65 1.73
N ILE A 36 -6.21 1.32 1.20
CA ILE A 36 -5.00 1.12 2.00
C ILE A 36 -4.65 2.42 2.73
N GLN A 37 -4.66 3.57 2.07
CA GLN A 37 -4.39 4.86 2.72
C GLN A 37 -5.38 5.16 3.86
N GLN A 38 -6.68 4.92 3.66
CA GLN A 38 -7.70 5.11 4.71
C GLN A 38 -7.46 4.18 5.91
N ARG A 39 -7.16 2.91 5.65
CA ARG A 39 -6.85 1.96 6.72
C ARG A 39 -5.53 2.30 7.41
N LEU A 40 -4.57 2.89 6.69
CA LEU A 40 -3.27 3.31 7.23
C LEU A 40 -3.43 4.49 8.19
N GLN A 41 -4.25 5.47 7.82
CA GLN A 41 -4.60 6.59 8.70
C GLN A 41 -5.32 6.10 9.96
N THR A 42 -6.25 5.15 9.79
CA THR A 42 -6.93 4.52 10.93
C THR A 42 -5.93 3.82 11.85
N LEU A 43 -5.02 3.02 11.27
CA LEU A 43 -3.98 2.33 12.03
C LEU A 43 -3.02 3.31 12.71
N LYS A 44 -2.67 4.42 12.07
CA LYS A 44 -1.83 5.48 12.65
C LYS A 44 -2.47 6.08 13.90
N THR A 45 -3.77 6.35 13.83
CA THR A 45 -4.56 6.83 14.97
C THR A 45 -4.66 5.80 16.08
N ASP A 46 -4.85 4.51 15.76
CA ASP A 46 -4.99 3.44 16.75
C ASP A 46 -3.67 3.01 17.40
N ALA A 47 -2.58 2.99 16.64
CA ALA A 47 -1.29 2.45 17.07
C ALA A 47 -0.48 3.42 17.94
N HIS A 48 -0.93 4.67 18.12
CA HIS A 48 -0.28 5.72 18.93
C HIS A 48 1.25 5.82 18.72
N GLY A 49 1.75 5.52 17.51
CA GLY A 49 3.17 5.59 17.18
C GLY A 49 3.98 4.30 17.37
N GLY A 50 3.42 3.21 17.93
CA GLY A 50 4.13 1.93 18.08
C GLY A 50 4.62 1.31 16.76
N PHE A 51 3.98 1.68 15.64
CA PHE A 51 4.34 1.26 14.28
C PHE A 51 4.68 2.45 13.36
N ALA A 52 5.04 3.61 13.93
CA ALA A 52 5.36 4.82 13.18
C ALA A 52 6.34 4.59 12.02
N PRO A 53 7.48 3.89 12.16
CA PRO A 53 8.42 3.74 11.04
C PRO A 53 7.85 2.88 9.91
N GLN A 54 7.07 1.84 10.21
CA GLN A 54 6.41 1.02 9.20
C GLN A 54 5.28 1.77 8.51
N ILE A 55 4.53 2.59 9.25
CA ILE A 55 3.48 3.45 8.71
C ILE A 55 4.08 4.51 7.79
N ASP A 56 5.18 5.14 8.17
CA ASP A 56 5.89 6.13 7.34
C ASP A 56 6.46 5.49 6.05
N ALA A 57 7.11 4.33 6.17
CA ALA A 57 7.62 3.59 5.02
C ALA A 57 6.50 3.26 4.03
N LEU A 58 5.34 2.84 4.54
CA LEU A 58 4.21 2.49 3.70
C LEU A 58 3.52 3.71 3.09
N SER A 59 3.41 4.80 3.84
CA SER A 59 2.88 6.08 3.36
C SER A 59 3.75 6.63 2.22
N SER A 60 5.08 6.54 2.37
CA SER A 60 6.05 6.92 1.33
C SER A 60 5.93 6.04 0.08
N ALA A 61 5.77 4.73 0.24
CA ALA A 61 5.54 3.80 -0.87
C ALA A 61 4.22 4.08 -1.60
N LEU A 62 3.13 4.35 -0.87
CA LEU A 62 1.82 4.71 -1.44
C LEU A 62 1.88 6.04 -2.17
N SER A 63 2.59 7.03 -1.63
CA SER A 63 2.81 8.32 -2.29
C SER A 63 3.56 8.15 -3.62
N THR A 64 4.65 7.37 -3.59
CA THR A 64 5.42 7.02 -4.80
C THR A 64 4.55 6.31 -5.83
N LYS A 65 3.71 5.36 -5.38
CA LYS A 65 2.77 4.64 -6.26
C LYS A 65 1.74 5.58 -6.88
N ASN A 66 1.18 6.52 -6.12
CA ASN A 66 0.22 7.49 -6.65
C ASN A 66 0.87 8.40 -7.72
N THR A 67 2.11 8.83 -7.49
CA THR A 67 2.89 9.60 -8.49
C THR A 67 3.10 8.78 -9.76
N ASN A 68 3.56 7.53 -9.64
CA ASN A 68 3.76 6.65 -10.79
C ASN A 68 2.45 6.28 -11.49
N LEU A 69 1.36 6.15 -10.73
CA LEU A 69 0.04 5.88 -11.28
C LEU A 69 -0.44 7.07 -12.09
N SER A 70 -0.33 8.29 -11.56
CA SER A 70 -0.62 9.52 -12.29
C SER A 70 0.25 9.66 -13.55
N ALA A 71 1.54 9.33 -13.47
CA ALA A 71 2.46 9.33 -14.61
C ALA A 71 2.08 8.29 -15.67
N ALA A 72 1.75 7.06 -15.28
CA ALA A 72 1.27 6.01 -16.19
C ALA A 72 -0.07 6.38 -16.83
N ARG A 73 -0.92 7.12 -16.10
CA ARG A 73 -2.22 7.61 -16.56
C ARG A 73 -2.06 8.74 -17.58
N ALA A 74 -1.11 9.64 -17.36
CA ALA A 74 -0.78 10.72 -18.27
C ALA A 74 0.02 10.25 -19.51
N ASN A 75 0.88 9.25 -19.33
CA ASN A 75 1.75 8.70 -20.36
C ASN A 75 1.87 7.18 -20.20
N PHE A 76 0.97 6.43 -20.84
CA PHE A 76 0.96 4.97 -20.76
C PHE A 76 2.04 4.38 -21.68
N ASN A 77 3.21 4.09 -21.12
CA ASN A 77 4.33 3.47 -21.84
C ASN A 77 5.04 2.44 -20.97
N GLY A 78 5.97 1.68 -21.55
CA GLY A 78 6.69 0.62 -20.83
C GLY A 78 7.47 1.12 -19.60
N GLY A 79 8.02 2.33 -19.64
CA GLY A 79 8.77 2.93 -18.54
C GLY A 79 7.89 3.32 -17.36
N THR A 80 6.75 3.97 -17.61
CA THR A 80 5.80 4.34 -16.55
C THR A 80 5.10 3.13 -15.95
N LEU A 81 4.83 2.11 -16.76
CA LEU A 81 4.27 0.84 -16.28
C LEU A 81 5.27 0.07 -15.40
N ALA A 82 6.55 0.04 -15.79
CA ALA A 82 7.61 -0.55 -14.97
C ALA A 82 7.78 0.19 -13.64
N ALA A 83 7.81 1.52 -13.66
CA ALA A 83 7.89 2.33 -12.44
C ALA A 83 6.68 2.07 -11.51
N LEU A 84 5.48 1.97 -12.09
CA LEU A 84 4.27 1.66 -11.35
C LEU A 84 4.33 0.25 -10.73
N ALA A 85 4.78 -0.76 -11.48
CA ALA A 85 4.98 -2.12 -10.98
C ALA A 85 6.01 -2.17 -9.83
N SER A 86 7.14 -1.47 -9.96
CA SER A 86 8.14 -1.36 -8.89
C SER A 86 7.56 -0.69 -7.63
N SER A 87 6.80 0.39 -7.79
CA SER A 87 6.16 1.05 -6.64
C SER A 87 5.07 0.20 -5.99
N ALA A 88 4.35 -0.63 -6.75
CA ALA A 88 3.43 -1.61 -6.20
C ALA A 88 4.16 -2.68 -5.36
N ALA A 89 5.30 -3.18 -5.83
CA ALA A 89 6.12 -4.12 -5.08
C ALA A 89 6.62 -3.52 -3.74
N LEU A 90 6.97 -2.22 -3.74
CA LEU A 90 7.33 -1.49 -2.51
C LEU A 90 6.17 -1.42 -1.52
N VAL A 91 4.96 -1.09 -1.98
CA VAL A 91 3.75 -1.07 -1.13
C VAL A 91 3.50 -2.45 -0.52
N VAL A 92 3.57 -3.51 -1.32
CA VAL A 92 3.39 -4.90 -0.84
C VAL A 92 4.46 -5.27 0.20
N THR A 93 5.71 -4.88 -0.02
CA THR A 93 6.83 -5.18 0.88
C THR A 93 6.71 -4.43 2.21
N ALA A 94 6.48 -3.12 2.16
CA ALA A 94 6.25 -2.30 3.34
C ALA A 94 4.99 -2.76 4.10
N GLY A 95 3.95 -3.17 3.36
CA GLY A 95 2.76 -3.79 3.89
C GLY A 95 3.08 -5.05 4.67
N LYS A 96 3.76 -6.02 4.06
CA LYS A 96 4.18 -7.25 4.73
C LYS A 96 5.00 -6.96 6.00
N ASN A 97 5.97 -6.05 5.94
CA ASN A 97 6.77 -5.68 7.10
C ASN A 97 5.93 -5.10 8.24
N LEU A 98 4.98 -4.22 7.93
CA LEU A 98 4.03 -3.68 8.90
C LEU A 98 3.20 -4.79 9.53
N VAL A 99 2.65 -5.70 8.72
CA VAL A 99 1.84 -6.83 9.19
C VAL A 99 2.63 -7.74 10.10
N THR A 100 3.81 -8.16 9.67
CA THR A 100 4.70 -9.00 10.48
C THR A 100 5.03 -8.32 11.80
N THR A 101 5.36 -7.02 11.78
CA THR A 101 5.64 -6.28 13.03
C THR A 101 4.43 -6.29 13.95
N VAL A 102 3.25 -5.98 13.41
CA VAL A 102 2.05 -5.86 14.21
C VAL A 102 1.59 -7.22 14.75
N THR A 103 1.62 -8.28 13.94
CA THR A 103 1.31 -9.64 14.37
C THR A 103 2.24 -10.14 15.47
N ASN A 104 3.52 -9.72 15.48
CA ASN A 104 4.45 -10.07 16.56
C ASN A 104 4.27 -9.22 17.83
N ASN A 105 3.59 -8.07 17.75
CA ASN A 105 3.40 -7.13 18.87
C ASN A 105 1.93 -7.07 19.36
N CYS A 106 1.04 -7.90 18.80
CA CYS A 106 -0.36 -8.07 19.22
C CYS A 106 -0.56 -9.46 19.81
#